data_AF-A0A367RA02-F1
#
_entry.id   AF-A0A367RA02-F1
#
_cell.length_a   1.000
_cell.length_b   1.000
_cell.length_c   1.000
_cell.angle_alpha   90.00
_cell.angle_beta   90.00
_cell.angle_gamma   90.00
#
_symmetry.space_group_name_H-M   'P 1'
#
loop_
_entity.id
_entity.type
_entity.pdbx_description
1 polymer ?
#
loop_
_entity_poly.entity_id
_entity_poly.type
_entity_poly.pdbx_seq_one_letter_code
_entity_poly.pdbx_strand_id
1 'polypeptide(L)'
;MTSELEILKGIADPTQVIEKYWETAKGYLWFGLYFYFLEKWMAIFPREQFLILRSEDLYNQTDKTMKQVYEFLGISNYSLSGYPKVNSGSYSKTNNELRQKLSDFFSTTQSEVRRFSRY
;
A
#
# COMPACT_ATOMS: atom_id res chain seq x y z
N MET A 1 24.63 -10.02 -4.66
CA MET A 1 23.53 -9.04 -4.76
C MET A 1 22.79 -9.07 -3.43
N THR A 2 22.89 -8.03 -2.63
CA THR A 2 22.21 -7.93 -1.33
C THR A 2 20.70 -7.90 -1.57
N SER A 3 19.92 -8.70 -0.83
CA SER A 3 18.47 -8.68 -1.00
C SER A 3 17.90 -7.31 -0.58
N GLU A 4 16.87 -6.83 -1.27
CA GLU A 4 16.21 -5.55 -0.97
C GLU A 4 15.84 -5.43 0.51
N LEU A 5 15.43 -6.54 1.13
CA LEU A 5 15.12 -6.62 2.56
C LEU A 5 16.31 -6.25 3.46
N GLU A 6 17.52 -6.72 3.12
CA GLU A 6 18.72 -6.44 3.91
C GLU A 6 19.19 -4.99 3.75
N ILE A 7 18.99 -4.39 2.57
CA ILE A 7 19.24 -2.96 2.36
C ILE A 7 18.29 -2.12 3.22
N LEU A 8 17.00 -2.44 3.21
CA LEU A 8 15.98 -1.68 3.93
C LEU A 8 16.05 -1.82 5.45
N LYS A 9 16.48 -2.99 5.98
CA LYS A 9 16.68 -3.17 7.43
C LYS A 9 17.76 -2.27 8.02
N GLY A 10 18.77 -1.90 7.23
CA GLY A 10 19.87 -1.05 7.68
C GLY A 10 19.56 0.45 7.61
N ILE A 11 18.37 0.85 7.18
CA ILE A 11 18.05 2.24 6.86
C ILE A 11 16.92 2.74 7.78
N ALA A 12 17.21 3.82 8.51
CA ALA A 12 16.28 4.42 9.47
C ALA A 12 15.14 5.21 8.79
N ASP A 13 15.41 5.82 7.63
CA ASP A 13 14.44 6.55 6.83
C ASP A 13 14.54 6.07 5.36
N PRO A 14 13.52 5.35 4.85
CA PRO A 14 13.51 4.83 3.49
C PRO A 14 13.64 5.89 2.41
N THR A 15 13.44 7.17 2.74
CA THR A 15 13.62 8.25 1.76
C THR A 15 15.08 8.56 1.49
N GLN A 16 16.00 8.12 2.36
CA GLN A 16 17.44 8.06 2.10
C GLN A 16 17.80 6.93 1.12
N VAL A 17 16.91 5.96 0.89
CA VAL A 17 17.10 4.89 -0.09
C VAL A 17 16.97 5.42 -1.52
N ILE A 18 16.33 6.57 -1.76
CA ILE A 18 16.08 7.09 -3.12
C ILE A 18 17.36 7.14 -3.96
N GLU A 19 18.50 7.54 -3.36
CA GLU A 19 19.79 7.59 -4.05
C GLU A 19 20.35 6.20 -4.39
N LYS A 20 20.05 5.21 -3.55
CA LYS A 20 20.47 3.80 -3.72
C LYS A 20 19.37 2.92 -4.34
N TYR A 21 18.27 3.52 -4.78
CA TYR A 21 17.09 2.82 -5.30
C TYR A 21 17.47 1.92 -6.48
N TRP A 22 18.28 2.45 -7.39
CA TRP A 22 18.76 1.72 -8.57
C TRP A 22 19.69 0.53 -8.22
N GLU A 23 20.21 0.49 -7.00
CA GLU A 23 21.05 -0.61 -6.49
C GLU A 23 20.23 -1.70 -5.78
N THR A 24 18.98 -1.38 -5.38
CA THR A 24 18.06 -2.38 -4.81
C THR A 24 17.49 -3.27 -5.92
N ALA A 25 16.82 -4.37 -5.53
CA ALA A 25 15.94 -5.08 -6.47
C ALA A 25 14.84 -4.12 -7.00
N LYS A 26 13.89 -4.60 -7.80
CA LYS A 26 12.84 -3.81 -8.49
C LYS A 26 11.95 -2.88 -7.60
N GLY A 27 12.29 -2.65 -6.33
CA GLY A 27 11.67 -1.70 -5.41
C GLY A 27 10.43 -2.25 -4.71
N TYR A 28 10.16 -3.56 -4.82
CA TYR A 28 8.90 -4.14 -4.38
C TYR A 28 8.66 -3.97 -2.88
N LEU A 29 9.70 -4.06 -2.07
CA LEU A 29 9.58 -3.86 -0.62
C LEU A 29 9.59 -2.38 -0.26
N TRP A 30 10.43 -1.59 -0.94
CA TRP A 30 10.52 -0.16 -0.70
C TRP A 30 9.20 0.56 -0.97
N PHE A 31 8.55 0.30 -2.11
CA PHE A 31 7.24 0.85 -2.42
C PHE A 31 6.13 0.39 -1.45
N GLY A 32 6.33 -0.73 -0.76
CA GLY A 32 5.42 -1.23 0.27
C GLY A 32 5.49 -0.45 1.60
N LEU A 33 6.47 0.43 1.79
CA LEU A 33 6.66 1.22 3.01
C LEU A 33 5.77 2.47 3.02
N TYR A 34 4.46 2.28 2.83
CA TYR A 34 3.48 3.36 2.60
C TYR A 34 3.52 4.49 3.61
N PHE A 35 3.80 4.17 4.89
CA PHE A 35 3.85 5.16 5.98
C PHE A 35 4.74 6.36 5.64
N TYR A 36 5.99 6.12 5.21
CA TYR A 36 6.96 7.18 4.96
C TYR A 36 6.58 8.07 3.77
N PHE A 37 5.86 7.52 2.80
CA PHE A 37 5.35 8.31 1.68
C PHE A 37 4.14 9.13 2.12
N LEU A 38 3.18 8.50 2.80
CA LEU A 38 1.96 9.16 3.27
C LEU A 38 2.26 10.29 4.25
N GLU A 39 3.21 10.10 5.17
CA GLU A 39 3.63 11.13 6.12
C GLU A 39 4.11 12.40 5.40
N LYS A 40 4.93 12.25 4.34
CA LYS A 40 5.40 13.38 3.54
C LYS A 40 4.29 14.09 2.77
N TRP A 41 3.38 13.32 2.18
CA TRP A 41 2.23 13.90 1.49
C TRP A 41 1.30 14.64 2.46
N MET A 42 1.05 14.08 3.66
CA MET A 42 0.19 14.70 4.68
C MET A 42 0.84 15.89 5.41
N ALA A 43 2.16 16.09 5.27
CA ALA A 43 2.80 17.31 5.71
C ALA A 43 2.47 18.52 4.82
N ILE A 44 1.99 18.28 3.60
CA ILE A 44 1.68 19.32 2.59
C ILE A 44 0.17 19.43 2.39
N PHE A 45 -0.53 18.30 2.30
CA PHE A 45 -1.96 18.24 2.06
C PHE A 45 -2.71 17.81 3.32
N PRO A 46 -3.82 18.47 3.66
CA PRO A 46 -4.67 18.05 4.77
C PRO A 46 -5.16 16.62 4.60
N ARG A 47 -5.32 15.93 5.74
CA ARG A 47 -5.64 14.50 5.78
C ARG A 47 -6.98 14.18 5.11
N GLU A 48 -7.93 15.10 5.18
CA GLU A 48 -9.27 14.99 4.59
C GLU A 48 -9.23 14.90 3.05
N GLN A 49 -8.10 15.23 2.42
CA GLN A 49 -7.87 15.05 0.98
C GLN A 49 -7.27 13.68 0.63
N PHE A 50 -7.25 12.73 1.58
CA PHE A 50 -6.80 11.36 1.33
C PHE A 50 -7.92 10.37 1.62
N LEU A 51 -8.21 9.52 0.64
CA LEU A 51 -9.00 8.29 0.83
C LEU A 51 -8.07 7.09 0.74
N ILE A 52 -7.89 6.37 1.84
CA ILE A 52 -7.05 5.16 1.91
C ILE A 52 -7.95 3.94 2.05
N LEU A 53 -8.06 3.16 0.97
CA LEU A 53 -8.91 1.98 0.91
C LEU A 53 -8.11 0.69 1.05
N ARG A 54 -8.73 -0.32 1.67
CA ARG A 54 -8.19 -1.67 1.68
C ARG A 54 -8.49 -2.37 0.36
N SER A 55 -7.46 -2.93 -0.25
CA SER A 55 -7.62 -3.67 -1.51
C SER A 55 -8.50 -4.90 -1.33
N GLU A 56 -8.48 -5.55 -0.16
CA GLU A 56 -9.37 -6.69 0.10
C GLU A 56 -10.85 -6.30 0.09
N ASP A 57 -11.17 -5.10 0.58
CA ASP A 57 -12.54 -4.58 0.57
C ASP A 57 -12.94 -4.20 -0.88
N LEU A 58 -12.02 -3.59 -1.64
CA LEU A 58 -12.23 -3.31 -3.06
C LEU A 58 -12.51 -4.58 -3.88
N TYR A 59 -11.81 -5.67 -3.61
CA TYR A 59 -11.99 -6.93 -4.35
C TYR A 59 -13.22 -7.73 -3.92
N ASN A 60 -13.55 -7.74 -2.62
CA ASN A 60 -14.65 -8.57 -2.10
C ASN A 60 -15.97 -7.80 -1.98
N GLN A 61 -15.94 -6.47 -1.91
CA GLN A 61 -17.08 -5.58 -1.70
C GLN A 61 -16.97 -4.35 -2.61
N THR A 62 -16.77 -4.56 -3.92
CA THR A 62 -16.42 -3.49 -4.87
C THR A 62 -17.45 -2.37 -4.90
N ASP A 63 -18.74 -2.68 -4.99
CA ASP A 63 -19.82 -1.66 -5.04
C ASP A 63 -19.80 -0.76 -3.80
N LYS A 64 -19.71 -1.36 -2.60
CA LYS A 64 -19.60 -0.64 -1.33
C LYS A 64 -18.34 0.21 -1.26
N THR A 65 -17.21 -0.30 -1.73
CA THR A 65 -15.93 0.43 -1.71
C THR A 65 -15.95 1.58 -2.72
N MET A 66 -16.53 1.39 -3.90
CA MET A 66 -16.69 2.45 -4.90
C MET A 66 -17.63 3.56 -4.43
N LYS A 67 -18.66 3.24 -3.64
CA LYS A 67 -19.48 4.24 -2.97
C LYS A 67 -18.66 5.20 -2.10
N GLN A 68 -17.69 4.69 -1.35
CA GLN A 68 -16.77 5.54 -0.57
C GLN A 68 -15.93 6.45 -1.46
N VAL A 69 -15.51 5.96 -2.64
CA VAL A 69 -14.79 6.78 -3.63
C VAL A 69 -15.68 7.92 -4.15
N TYR A 70 -16.93 7.63 -4.51
CA TYR A 70 -17.86 8.65 -5.01
C TYR A 70 -18.18 9.71 -3.96
N GLU A 71 -18.42 9.28 -2.72
CA GLU A 71 -18.66 10.17 -1.58
C GLU A 71 -17.45 11.07 -1.31
N PHE A 72 -16.24 10.51 -1.33
CA PHE A 72 -15.00 11.26 -1.17
C PHE A 72 -14.78 12.29 -2.28
N LEU A 73 -15.11 11.94 -3.53
CA LEU A 73 -15.02 12.84 -4.67
C LEU A 73 -16.17 13.86 -4.74
N GLY A 74 -17.19 13.73 -3.88
CA GLY A 74 -18.36 14.61 -3.89
C GLY A 74 -19.26 14.45 -5.12
N ILE A 75 -19.27 13.26 -5.74
CA ILE A 75 -20.07 12.97 -6.93
C ILE A 75 -21.21 12.00 -6.64
N SER A 76 -22.22 11.99 -7.52
CA SER A 76 -23.36 11.08 -7.39
C SER A 76 -22.91 9.62 -7.44
N ASN A 77 -23.45 8.81 -6.55
CA ASN A 77 -23.19 7.37 -6.53
C ASN A 77 -23.60 6.72 -7.85
N TYR A 78 -22.73 5.85 -8.37
CA TYR A 78 -22.97 5.11 -9.60
C TYR A 78 -22.65 3.63 -9.42
N SER A 79 -23.70 2.80 -9.40
CA SER A 79 -23.53 1.35 -9.30
C SER A 79 -23.49 0.73 -10.69
N LEU A 80 -22.48 -0.09 -10.93
CA LEU A 80 -22.36 -0.88 -12.16
C LEU A 80 -23.14 -2.19 -12.01
N SER A 81 -23.63 -2.72 -13.13
CA SER A 81 -24.27 -4.04 -13.16
C SER A 81 -23.32 -5.19 -12.74
N GLY A 82 -22.01 -4.95 -12.81
CA GLY A 82 -21.00 -5.84 -12.29
C GLY A 82 -19.61 -5.23 -12.34
N TYR A 83 -18.69 -5.81 -11.56
CA TYR A 83 -17.29 -5.40 -11.48
C TYR A 83 -16.39 -6.54 -11.98
N PRO A 84 -16.25 -6.73 -13.30
CA PRO A 84 -15.48 -7.83 -13.84
C PRO A 84 -14.00 -7.66 -13.50
N LYS A 85 -13.39 -8.73 -12.97
CA LYS A 85 -11.95 -8.76 -12.71
C LYS A 85 -11.20 -9.03 -14.01
N VAL A 86 -10.64 -7.99 -14.62
CA VAL A 86 -9.84 -8.08 -15.85
C VAL A 86 -8.33 -8.11 -15.52
N ASN A 87 -7.52 -8.67 -16.41
CA ASN A 87 -6.04 -8.69 -16.31
C ASN A 87 -5.50 -9.23 -14.96
N SER A 88 -6.17 -10.26 -14.41
CA SER A 88 -5.68 -10.91 -13.20
C SER A 88 -4.38 -11.65 -13.47
N GLY A 89 -3.30 -11.24 -12.81
CA GLY A 89 -2.06 -12.02 -12.78
C GLY A 89 -2.29 -13.39 -12.12
N SER A 90 -1.58 -14.41 -12.60
CA SER A 90 -1.48 -15.71 -11.94
C SER A 90 -0.21 -15.74 -11.11
N TYR A 91 -0.34 -15.96 -9.80
CA TYR A 91 0.78 -16.01 -8.87
C TYR A 91 0.81 -17.39 -8.21
N SER A 92 1.97 -18.04 -8.21
CA SER A 92 2.16 -19.29 -7.46
C SER A 92 2.13 -19.02 -5.96
N LYS A 93 1.72 -20.03 -5.18
CA LYS A 93 1.79 -19.95 -3.71
C LYS A 93 3.23 -19.71 -3.29
N THR A 94 3.45 -18.61 -2.57
CA THR A 94 4.77 -18.25 -2.03
C THR A 94 5.16 -19.17 -0.87
N ASN A 95 6.47 -19.32 -0.63
CA ASN A 95 7.01 -19.98 0.56
C ASN A 95 6.52 -19.29 1.85
N ASN A 96 5.96 -20.06 2.79
CA ASN A 96 5.46 -19.56 4.08
C ASN A 96 6.55 -18.85 4.91
N GLU A 97 7.80 -19.31 4.86
CA GLU A 97 8.90 -18.67 5.59
C GLU A 97 9.18 -17.27 5.06
N LEU A 98 9.17 -17.09 3.73
CA LEU A 98 9.34 -15.79 3.12
C LEU A 98 8.17 -14.87 3.48
N ARG A 99 6.95 -15.40 3.47
CA ARG A 99 5.76 -14.64 3.87
C ARG A 99 5.86 -14.16 5.31
N GLN A 100 6.33 -15.00 6.23
CA GLN A 100 6.52 -14.61 7.63
C GLN A 100 7.58 -13.52 7.76
N LYS A 101 8.75 -13.69 7.12
CA LYS A 101 9.82 -12.68 7.12
C LYS A 101 9.34 -11.31 6.61
N LEU A 102 8.54 -11.28 5.55
CA LEU A 102 7.95 -10.04 5.03
C LEU A 102 6.90 -9.46 5.97
N SER A 103 6.06 -10.30 6.57
CA SER A 103 5.07 -9.86 7.57
C SER A 103 5.74 -9.19 8.77
N ASP A 104 6.80 -9.80 9.29
CA ASP A 104 7.57 -9.26 10.41
C ASP A 104 8.20 -7.92 10.04
N PHE A 105 8.81 -7.83 8.86
CA PHE A 105 9.40 -6.59 8.34
C PHE A 105 8.40 -5.42 8.26
N PHE A 106 7.21 -5.65 7.72
CA PHE A 106 6.20 -4.59 7.58
C PHE A 106 5.41 -4.31 8.87
N SER A 107 5.49 -5.17 9.89
CA SER A 107 4.66 -5.07 11.09
C SER A 107 4.75 -3.70 11.79
N THR A 108 5.95 -3.13 11.86
CA THR A 108 6.25 -1.83 12.48
C THR A 108 5.56 -0.65 11.77
N THR A 109 5.44 -0.69 10.44
CA THR A 109 4.78 0.39 9.68
C THR A 109 3.28 0.19 9.54
N GLN A 110 2.79 -1.05 9.67
CA GLN A 110 1.37 -1.36 9.49
C GLN A 110 0.47 -0.67 10.53
N SER A 111 0.91 -0.52 11.78
CA SER A 111 0.16 0.22 12.81
C SER A 111 0.00 1.69 12.43
N GLU A 112 1.05 2.30 11.90
CA GLU A 112 1.03 3.70 11.49
C GLU A 112 0.16 3.92 10.24
N VAL A 113 0.24 3.05 9.24
CA VAL A 113 -0.67 3.12 8.08
C VAL A 113 -2.13 2.96 8.53
N ARG A 114 -2.41 2.04 9.46
CA ARG A 114 -3.76 1.87 10.03
C ARG A 114 -4.25 3.12 10.77
N ARG A 115 -3.37 3.94 11.34
CA ARG A 115 -3.74 5.21 11.96
C ARG A 115 -4.29 6.19 10.93
N PHE A 116 -3.79 6.16 9.69
CA PHE A 116 -4.28 7.00 8.59
C PHE A 116 -5.64 6.55 8.04
N SER A 117 -5.97 5.26 8.08
CA SER A 117 -7.24 4.70 7.54
C SER A 117 -8.45 4.75 8.50
N ARG A 118 -8.35 5.39 9.68
CA ARG A 118 -9.33 5.26 10.77
C ARG A 118 -10.50 6.27 10.80
N TYR A 119 -10.80 6.97 9.71
CA TYR A 119 -11.98 7.86 9.62
C TYR A 119 -12.63 7.72 8.25
#